data_AF-A0A9D1K9X3-F1
#
_entry.id   AF-A0A9D1K9X3-F1
#
_cell.length_a   1.000
_cell.length_b   1.000
_cell.length_c   1.000
_cell.angle_alpha   90.00
_cell.angle_beta   90.00
_cell.angle_gamma   90.00
#
_symmetry.space_group_name_H-M   'P 1'
#
loop_
_entity.id
_entity.type
_entity.pdbx_description
1 polymer ?
#
loop_
_entity_poly.entity_id
_entity_poly.type
_entity_poly.pdbx_seq_one_letter_code
_entity_poly.pdbx_strand_id
1 'polypeptide(L)'
;MEFKIKNNQLCLYNHNQCIIENIHCSLIHQEKEILNNDTHWTIDKQKNLSIAVSSNCKIVLKKENHGVKFQVSLTNTQQNFQNVSYFCAFKGLYHHSIKKCLINHFVYANDNMVNEMQSTLEVFTLLSGKQVMSADNVAFIDEKERNVLFGLVTFNEYFNTVYCSHDGTLQVHHHLEHHPVSLNETICSDWIYIGFYPDIPYHGLPQYAKIIAKNMNVNLTHKVPPVGYCTWYYYYSSISENTLNQNIDFIQNHTPFPIQYIQIDDGWQICWGQWEPNSKFTHFKQLVQEIKSKGYKPGLWFAPFGVDKNSYLFQHHKDWFVKQWESDEIYGI
;
A
#
# COMPACT_ATOMS: atom_id res chain seq x y z
N MET A 1 23.60 -1.68 -10.66
CA MET A 1 22.73 -1.72 -11.84
C MET A 1 22.68 -0.34 -12.49
N GLU A 2 22.46 -0.28 -13.80
CA GLU A 2 22.41 0.95 -14.60
C GLU A 2 21.50 0.79 -15.82
N PHE A 3 21.00 1.90 -16.37
CA PHE A 3 20.29 1.88 -17.65
C PHE A 3 21.26 1.76 -18.82
N LYS A 4 20.83 1.03 -19.85
CA LYS A 4 21.45 1.00 -21.19
C LYS A 4 20.36 0.98 -22.24
N ILE A 5 20.70 1.44 -23.44
CA ILE A 5 19.82 1.38 -24.61
C ILE A 5 20.30 0.21 -25.48
N LYS A 6 19.39 -0.70 -25.83
CA LYS A 6 19.64 -1.82 -26.74
C LYS A 6 18.47 -1.87 -27.73
N ASN A 7 18.76 -1.86 -29.04
CA ASN A 7 17.74 -1.88 -30.09
C ASN A 7 16.64 -0.81 -29.92
N ASN A 8 17.02 0.44 -29.59
CA ASN A 8 16.11 1.55 -29.26
C ASN A 8 15.17 1.30 -28.07
N GLN A 9 15.47 0.35 -27.20
CA GLN A 9 14.70 0.07 -26.00
C GLN A 9 15.52 0.38 -24.76
N LEU A 10 14.86 0.96 -23.76
CA LEU A 10 15.47 1.16 -22.45
C LEU A 10 15.49 -0.17 -21.69
N CYS A 11 16.66 -0.49 -21.14
CA CYS A 11 16.90 -1.73 -20.43
C CYS A 11 17.64 -1.47 -19.12
N LEU A 12 17.40 -2.30 -18.10
CA LEU A 12 18.16 -2.30 -16.85
C LEU A 12 19.22 -3.40 -16.88
N TYR A 13 20.47 -3.03 -16.61
CA TYR A 13 21.60 -3.95 -16.55
C TYR A 13 22.18 -4.06 -15.16
N ASN A 14 22.61 -5.26 -14.79
CA ASN A 14 23.54 -5.47 -13.69
C ASN A 14 24.90 -5.90 -14.27
N HIS A 15 25.89 -5.02 -14.18
CA HIS A 15 27.16 -5.18 -14.90
C HIS A 15 26.93 -5.37 -16.41
N ASN A 16 27.27 -6.54 -16.95
CA ASN A 16 27.09 -6.88 -18.36
C ASN A 16 25.88 -7.78 -18.63
N GLN A 17 25.11 -8.12 -17.59
CA GLN A 17 23.89 -8.92 -17.73
C GLN A 17 22.68 -8.01 -17.81
N CYS A 18 21.84 -8.22 -18.83
CA CYS A 18 20.53 -7.58 -18.89
C CYS A 18 19.59 -8.23 -17.86
N ILE A 19 18.93 -7.40 -17.07
CA ILE A 19 18.02 -7.83 -16.01
C ILE A 19 16.57 -7.63 -16.44
N ILE A 20 16.26 -6.42 -16.96
CA ILE A 20 14.96 -6.08 -17.50
C ILE A 20 15.14 -5.48 -18.90
N GLU A 21 14.37 -5.99 -19.85
CA GLU A 21 14.25 -5.48 -21.21
C GLU A 21 12.93 -4.73 -21.40
N ASN A 22 12.85 -3.90 -22.45
CA ASN A 22 11.62 -3.26 -22.92
C ASN A 22 10.88 -2.41 -21.87
N ILE A 23 11.62 -1.59 -21.12
CA ILE A 23 11.04 -0.68 -20.13
C ILE A 23 10.20 0.39 -20.82
N HIS A 24 8.92 0.45 -20.48
CA HIS A 24 7.97 1.47 -20.95
C HIS A 24 6.96 1.83 -19.84
N CYS A 25 6.24 2.93 -20.06
CA CYS A 25 5.17 3.42 -19.21
C CYS A 25 4.05 4.04 -20.06
N SER A 26 2.83 4.02 -19.54
CA SER A 26 1.65 4.43 -20.31
C SER A 26 0.51 4.94 -19.42
N LEU A 27 -0.35 5.80 -19.99
CA LEU A 27 -1.67 6.07 -19.44
C LEU A 27 -2.67 5.09 -20.04
N ILE A 28 -3.56 4.57 -19.20
CA ILE A 28 -4.54 3.54 -19.57
C ILE A 28 -5.93 4.03 -19.22
N HIS A 29 -6.87 3.84 -20.14
CA HIS A 29 -8.30 3.98 -19.90
C HIS A 29 -9.04 2.76 -20.43
N GLN A 30 -9.91 2.15 -19.62
CA GLN A 30 -10.68 0.96 -19.99
C GLN A 30 -9.82 -0.12 -20.67
N GLU A 31 -8.72 -0.49 -20.02
CA GLU A 31 -7.74 -1.51 -20.48
C GLU A 31 -6.97 -1.17 -21.76
N LYS A 32 -7.14 0.03 -22.32
CA LYS A 32 -6.42 0.48 -23.51
C LYS A 32 -5.39 1.54 -23.15
N GLU A 33 -4.17 1.37 -23.66
CA GLU A 33 -3.16 2.42 -23.60
C GLU A 33 -3.59 3.61 -24.47
N ILE A 34 -3.78 4.77 -23.85
CA ILE A 34 -4.20 6.01 -24.50
C ILE A 34 -3.02 6.96 -24.72
N LEU A 35 -1.94 6.79 -23.98
CA LEU A 35 -0.67 7.49 -24.16
C LEU A 35 0.47 6.56 -23.79
N ASN A 36 1.49 6.49 -24.64
CA ASN A 36 2.72 5.74 -24.39
C ASN A 36 3.92 6.67 -24.33
N ASN A 37 4.97 6.29 -23.60
CA ASN A 37 6.25 6.99 -23.73
C ASN A 37 6.84 6.80 -25.13
N ASP A 38 7.60 7.80 -25.57
CA ASP A 38 8.41 7.73 -26.78
C ASP A 38 9.58 6.73 -26.61
N THR A 39 10.01 6.12 -27.70
CA THR A 39 11.02 5.05 -27.74
C THR A 39 12.43 5.56 -27.97
N HIS A 40 12.64 6.84 -28.30
CA HIS A 40 13.97 7.41 -28.46
C HIS A 40 14.51 7.88 -27.12
N TRP A 41 15.37 7.06 -26.54
CA TRP A 41 15.97 7.32 -25.24
C TRP A 41 17.34 7.98 -25.36
N THR A 42 17.63 8.85 -24.39
CA THR A 42 18.98 9.30 -24.06
C THR A 42 19.23 9.03 -22.58
N ILE A 43 20.50 8.81 -22.20
CA ILE A 43 20.86 8.54 -20.80
C ILE A 43 21.94 9.53 -20.36
N ASP A 44 21.63 10.31 -19.34
CA ASP A 44 22.60 11.12 -18.60
C ASP A 44 23.04 10.35 -17.34
N LYS A 45 24.35 10.20 -17.16
CA LYS A 45 24.96 9.53 -15.99
C LYS A 45 25.63 10.56 -15.11
N GLN A 46 25.08 10.70 -13.90
CA GLN A 46 25.64 11.55 -12.86
C GLN A 46 26.26 10.67 -11.76
N LYS A 47 27.03 11.28 -10.86
CA LYS A 47 27.81 10.55 -9.84
C LYS A 47 26.97 9.57 -9.01
N ASN A 48 25.74 9.95 -8.65
CA ASN A 48 24.87 9.18 -7.74
C ASN A 48 23.51 8.78 -8.34
N LEU A 49 23.22 9.17 -9.59
CA LEU A 49 21.96 8.87 -10.25
C LEU A 49 22.15 8.77 -11.76
N SER A 50 21.25 8.07 -12.43
CA SER A 50 21.16 7.98 -13.89
C SER A 50 19.78 8.48 -14.30
N ILE A 51 19.70 9.32 -15.34
CA ILE A 51 18.44 9.82 -15.86
C ILE A 51 18.29 9.34 -17.30
N ALA A 52 17.25 8.55 -17.57
CA ALA A 52 16.83 8.23 -18.93
C ALA A 52 15.73 9.22 -19.34
N VAL A 53 15.83 9.80 -20.53
CA VAL A 53 14.86 10.79 -21.05
C VAL A 53 14.47 10.41 -22.48
N SER A 54 13.17 10.45 -22.76
CA SER A 54 12.58 10.50 -24.09
C SER A 54 11.78 11.80 -24.26
N SER A 55 11.11 12.01 -25.38
CA SER A 55 10.40 13.27 -25.67
C SER A 55 9.28 13.61 -24.67
N ASN A 56 8.66 12.60 -24.06
CA ASN A 56 7.56 12.76 -23.11
C ASN A 56 7.72 11.95 -21.82
N CYS A 57 8.86 11.29 -21.60
CA CYS A 57 9.10 10.50 -20.40
C CYS A 57 10.48 10.74 -19.80
N LYS A 58 10.56 10.69 -18.48
CA LYS A 58 11.79 10.78 -17.71
C LYS A 58 11.81 9.69 -16.65
N ILE A 59 12.89 8.92 -16.59
CA ILE A 59 13.11 7.91 -15.55
C ILE A 59 14.37 8.25 -14.77
N VAL A 60 14.22 8.52 -13.48
CA VAL A 60 15.33 8.79 -12.56
C VAL A 60 15.67 7.52 -11.81
N LEU A 61 16.86 6.98 -12.01
CA LEU A 61 17.37 5.80 -11.31
C LEU A 61 18.42 6.20 -10.27
N LYS A 62 18.28 5.66 -9.06
CA LYS A 62 19.20 5.83 -7.94
C LYS A 62 19.63 4.48 -7.41
N LYS A 63 20.89 4.39 -6.98
CA LYS A 63 21.36 3.22 -6.22
C LYS A 63 20.63 3.17 -4.88
N GLU A 64 20.19 1.98 -4.48
CA GLU A 64 19.55 1.75 -3.19
C GLU A 64 19.96 0.36 -2.71
N ASN A 65 20.79 0.31 -1.68
CA ASN A 65 21.45 -0.89 -1.15
C ASN A 65 21.57 -2.06 -2.15
N HIS A 66 21.03 -3.25 -1.86
CA HIS A 66 21.08 -4.48 -2.65
C HIS A 66 20.36 -4.41 -4.03
N GLY A 67 20.15 -3.20 -4.55
CA GLY A 67 19.26 -2.94 -5.66
C GLY A 67 19.43 -1.56 -6.29
N VAL A 68 18.38 -1.15 -6.99
CA VAL A 68 18.15 0.21 -7.44
C VAL A 68 16.71 0.57 -7.20
N LYS A 69 16.45 1.86 -7.03
CA LYS A 69 15.12 2.41 -7.12
C LYS A 69 15.03 3.38 -8.29
N PHE A 70 13.86 3.51 -8.87
CA PHE A 70 13.60 4.45 -9.96
C PHE A 70 12.23 5.09 -9.82
N GLN A 71 12.10 6.29 -10.37
CA GLN A 71 10.87 7.05 -10.43
C GLN A 71 10.62 7.47 -11.88
N VAL A 72 9.38 7.35 -12.34
CA VAL A 72 8.98 7.58 -13.72
C VAL A 72 8.06 8.79 -13.78
N SER A 73 8.35 9.70 -14.70
CA SER A 73 7.49 10.85 -15.01
C SER A 73 7.05 10.74 -16.46
N LEU A 74 5.75 10.88 -16.71
CA LEU A 74 5.15 10.86 -18.04
C LEU A 74 4.39 12.17 -18.27
N THR A 75 4.78 12.90 -19.30
CA THR A 75 4.12 14.14 -19.73
C THR A 75 3.10 13.83 -20.82
N ASN A 76 1.87 14.31 -20.64
CA ASN A 76 0.84 14.22 -21.67
C ASN A 76 1.13 15.19 -22.82
N THR A 77 1.45 14.66 -23.99
CA THR A 77 1.81 15.47 -25.17
C THR A 77 0.76 15.46 -26.28
N GLN A 78 -0.45 14.93 -26.03
CA GLN A 78 -1.47 14.76 -27.07
C GLN A 78 -2.67 15.69 -26.89
N GLN A 79 -3.57 15.37 -25.96
CA GLN A 79 -4.85 16.05 -25.74
C GLN A 79 -5.26 15.96 -24.27
N ASN A 80 -6.24 16.75 -23.84
CA ASN A 80 -6.81 16.60 -22.51
C ASN A 80 -7.54 15.25 -22.39
N PHE A 81 -7.10 14.39 -21.49
CA PHE A 81 -7.81 13.16 -21.15
C PHE A 81 -8.74 13.43 -19.96
N GLN A 82 -10.03 13.10 -20.08
CA GLN A 82 -11.00 13.40 -19.02
C GLN A 82 -11.06 12.32 -17.95
N ASN A 83 -10.90 11.05 -18.35
CA ASN A 83 -11.04 9.90 -17.48
C ASN A 83 -9.84 8.97 -17.69
N VAL A 84 -8.81 9.04 -16.85
CA VAL A 84 -7.69 8.10 -16.93
C VAL A 84 -7.81 7.07 -15.81
N SER A 85 -7.83 5.78 -16.16
CA SER A 85 -8.00 4.71 -15.17
C SER A 85 -6.70 4.44 -14.41
N TYR A 86 -5.60 4.29 -15.14
CA TYR A 86 -4.30 3.94 -14.56
C TYR A 86 -3.16 4.70 -15.21
N PHE A 87 -2.14 4.98 -14.41
CA PHE A 87 -0.79 5.21 -14.90
C PHE A 87 0.02 3.91 -14.71
N CYS A 88 0.28 3.20 -15.81
CA CYS A 88 1.25 2.11 -15.82
C CYS A 88 2.64 2.74 -15.75
N ALA A 89 3.11 3.00 -14.53
CA ALA A 89 4.39 3.66 -14.28
C ALA A 89 5.57 2.84 -14.78
N PHE A 90 5.43 1.52 -14.81
CA PHE A 90 6.47 0.64 -15.29
C PHE A 90 5.87 -0.63 -15.86
N LYS A 91 6.37 -1.03 -17.03
CA LYS A 91 6.23 -2.38 -17.57
C LYS A 91 7.54 -2.78 -18.24
N GLY A 92 8.03 -3.96 -17.92
CA GLY A 92 9.29 -4.49 -18.45
C GLY A 92 9.36 -6.01 -18.37
N LEU A 93 10.22 -6.59 -19.20
CA LEU A 93 10.45 -8.03 -19.28
C LEU A 93 11.69 -8.40 -18.47
N TYR A 94 11.50 -9.00 -17.30
CA TYR A 94 12.57 -9.63 -16.53
C TYR A 94 13.12 -10.81 -17.31
N HIS A 95 14.45 -10.89 -17.46
CA HIS A 95 15.10 -11.77 -18.43
C HIS A 95 14.93 -13.28 -18.18
N HIS A 96 14.39 -13.68 -17.03
CA HIS A 96 14.25 -15.07 -16.65
C HIS A 96 12.81 -15.39 -16.26
N SER A 97 12.41 -16.65 -16.47
CA SER A 97 11.10 -17.08 -16.01
C SER A 97 11.01 -17.06 -14.48
N ILE A 98 9.83 -16.72 -13.97
CA ILE A 98 9.55 -16.62 -12.54
C ILE A 98 8.76 -17.85 -12.12
N LYS A 99 9.36 -18.70 -11.28
CA LYS A 99 8.77 -19.98 -10.86
C LYS A 99 7.81 -19.82 -9.70
N LYS A 100 8.18 -18.99 -8.73
CA LYS A 100 7.50 -18.88 -7.44
C LYS A 100 7.52 -17.44 -6.97
N CYS A 101 6.40 -16.97 -6.45
CA CYS A 101 6.30 -15.62 -5.89
C CYS A 101 5.45 -15.59 -4.62
N LEU A 102 5.77 -14.65 -3.74
CA LEU A 102 4.98 -14.24 -2.60
C LEU A 102 4.31 -12.91 -2.98
N ILE A 103 2.99 -12.85 -2.78
CA ILE A 103 2.18 -11.65 -3.00
C ILE A 103 1.40 -11.27 -1.74
N ASN A 104 0.98 -10.00 -1.70
CA ASN A 104 0.04 -9.46 -0.73
C ASN A 104 -1.31 -9.31 -1.44
N HIS A 105 -2.34 -9.98 -0.92
CA HIS A 105 -3.69 -9.86 -1.45
C HIS A 105 -4.36 -8.56 -1.01
N PHE A 106 -5.25 -8.07 -1.85
CA PHE A 106 -6.26 -7.12 -1.42
C PHE A 106 -7.42 -7.84 -0.72
N VAL A 107 -8.13 -7.10 0.10
CA VAL A 107 -9.48 -7.47 0.52
C VAL A 107 -10.48 -6.50 -0.13
N TYR A 108 -11.77 -6.81 -0.02
CA TYR A 108 -12.83 -6.02 -0.64
C TYR A 108 -13.85 -5.62 0.41
N ALA A 109 -14.21 -4.33 0.44
CA ALA A 109 -15.22 -3.77 1.32
C ALA A 109 -16.13 -2.82 0.52
N ASN A 110 -17.44 -3.08 0.50
CA ASN A 110 -18.42 -2.36 -0.34
C ASN A 110 -17.96 -2.29 -1.80
N ASP A 111 -17.52 -3.43 -2.36
CA ASP A 111 -16.95 -3.56 -3.72
C ASP A 111 -15.67 -2.74 -4.00
N ASN A 112 -15.11 -2.06 -2.99
CA ASN A 112 -13.86 -1.33 -3.11
C ASN A 112 -12.69 -2.23 -2.73
N MET A 113 -11.64 -2.20 -3.55
CA MET A 113 -10.38 -2.86 -3.28
C MET A 113 -9.63 -2.10 -2.19
N VAL A 114 -9.22 -2.79 -1.12
CA VAL A 114 -8.53 -2.21 0.04
C VAL A 114 -7.30 -3.04 0.40
N ASN A 115 -6.24 -2.33 0.80
CA ASN A 115 -5.03 -2.91 1.36
C ASN A 115 -5.02 -2.58 2.86
N GLU A 116 -5.37 -3.55 3.70
CA GLU A 116 -5.63 -3.33 5.13
C GLU A 116 -5.15 -4.50 6.00
N MET A 117 -5.38 -4.46 7.30
CA MET A 117 -4.86 -5.44 8.26
C MET A 117 -5.33 -6.89 8.04
N GLN A 118 -6.45 -7.10 7.34
CA GLN A 118 -6.94 -8.43 6.95
C GLN A 118 -6.32 -8.95 5.65
N SER A 119 -5.54 -8.13 4.92
CA SER A 119 -4.82 -8.56 3.73
C SER A 119 -3.92 -9.75 4.06
N THR A 120 -4.04 -10.81 3.25
CA THR A 120 -3.31 -12.06 3.44
C THR A 120 -2.09 -12.14 2.53
N LEU A 121 -1.12 -12.95 2.97
CA LEU A 121 0.06 -13.31 2.20
C LEU A 121 -0.16 -14.67 1.56
N GLU A 122 0.16 -14.81 0.28
CA GLU A 122 0.11 -16.11 -0.39
C GLU A 122 1.33 -16.35 -1.27
N VAL A 123 1.75 -17.62 -1.28
CA VAL A 123 2.87 -18.10 -2.08
C VAL A 123 2.34 -18.87 -3.29
N PHE A 124 2.57 -18.33 -4.48
CA PHE A 124 2.15 -18.93 -5.74
C PHE A 124 3.30 -19.64 -6.43
N THR A 125 3.01 -20.79 -7.03
CA THR A 125 3.83 -21.37 -8.12
C THR A 125 3.22 -20.90 -9.43
N LEU A 126 3.98 -20.13 -10.21
CA LEU A 126 3.49 -19.58 -11.48
C LEU A 126 3.68 -20.61 -12.59
N LEU A 127 2.60 -20.91 -13.31
CA LEU A 127 2.65 -21.71 -14.53
C LEU A 127 2.79 -20.80 -15.76
N SER A 128 3.26 -21.36 -16.87
CA SER A 128 3.37 -20.63 -18.13
C SER A 128 2.07 -19.90 -18.50
N GLY A 129 2.20 -18.62 -18.89
CA GLY A 129 1.07 -17.73 -19.20
C GLY A 129 0.27 -17.22 -18.00
N LYS A 130 0.65 -17.57 -16.76
CA LYS A 130 0.00 -17.04 -15.56
C LYS A 130 0.66 -15.75 -15.09
N GLN A 131 -0.19 -14.85 -14.62
CA GLN A 131 0.15 -13.58 -13.98
C GLN A 131 -0.56 -13.52 -12.64
N VAL A 132 0.08 -12.85 -11.68
CA VAL A 132 -0.50 -12.49 -10.39
C VAL A 132 -0.45 -10.98 -10.21
N MET A 133 -1.38 -10.49 -9.39
CA MET A 133 -1.45 -9.12 -8.92
C MET A 133 -1.15 -9.12 -7.42
N SER A 134 -0.41 -8.13 -6.95
CA SER A 134 -0.06 -7.90 -5.55
C SER A 134 -0.27 -6.44 -5.20
N ALA A 135 -0.49 -6.12 -3.93
CA ALA A 135 -0.68 -4.74 -3.50
C ALA A 135 0.57 -3.86 -3.69
N ASP A 136 1.60 -4.10 -2.88
CA ASP A 136 2.74 -3.16 -2.78
C ASP A 136 4.03 -3.70 -3.39
N ASN A 137 4.18 -5.03 -3.38
CA ASN A 137 5.40 -5.70 -3.82
C ASN A 137 5.14 -7.15 -4.21
N VAL A 138 6.06 -7.70 -4.99
CA VAL A 138 6.21 -9.13 -5.21
C VAL A 138 7.62 -9.54 -4.77
N ALA A 139 7.72 -10.64 -4.04
CA ALA A 139 8.99 -11.31 -3.78
C ALA A 139 9.01 -12.60 -4.58
N PHE A 140 10.03 -12.85 -5.39
CA PHE A 140 10.02 -14.02 -6.27
C PHE A 140 11.37 -14.72 -6.39
N ILE A 141 11.29 -15.99 -6.77
CA ILE A 141 12.41 -16.84 -7.12
C ILE A 141 12.31 -17.15 -8.61
N ASP A 142 13.36 -16.78 -9.34
CA ASP A 142 13.44 -17.05 -10.77
C ASP A 142 14.01 -18.44 -11.09
N GLU A 143 14.07 -18.78 -12.38
CA GLU A 143 14.56 -20.08 -12.82
C GLU A 143 16.03 -20.38 -12.46
N LYS A 144 16.81 -19.35 -12.13
CA LYS A 144 18.21 -19.44 -11.69
C LYS A 144 18.32 -19.42 -10.17
N GLU A 145 17.21 -19.62 -9.46
CA GLU A 145 17.13 -19.62 -8.00
C GLU A 145 17.59 -18.29 -7.36
N ARG A 146 17.45 -17.17 -8.10
CA ARG A 146 17.76 -15.84 -7.55
C ARG A 146 16.54 -15.30 -6.83
N ASN A 147 16.77 -14.74 -5.64
CA ASN A 147 15.74 -14.11 -4.82
C ASN A 147 15.65 -12.63 -5.15
N VAL A 148 14.48 -12.19 -5.60
CA VAL A 148 14.24 -10.82 -6.07
C VAL A 148 13.07 -10.21 -5.32
N LEU A 149 13.21 -8.95 -4.93
CA LEU A 149 12.09 -8.11 -4.49
C LEU A 149 11.87 -7.01 -5.52
N PHE A 150 10.62 -6.87 -5.94
CA PHE A 150 10.16 -5.86 -6.87
C PHE A 150 8.88 -5.21 -6.34
N GLY A 151 8.82 -3.88 -6.26
CA GLY A 151 7.65 -3.19 -5.69
C GLY A 151 7.90 -1.72 -5.37
N LEU A 152 6.94 -1.09 -4.69
CA LEU A 152 7.00 0.32 -4.34
C LEU A 152 7.70 0.57 -2.99
N VAL A 153 8.53 1.62 -2.94
CA VAL A 153 9.20 2.07 -1.71
C VAL A 153 8.70 3.42 -1.21
N THR A 154 7.75 4.03 -1.92
CA THR A 154 6.97 5.17 -1.42
C THR A 154 5.48 4.99 -1.75
N PHE A 155 4.62 5.69 -1.02
CA PHE A 155 3.17 5.61 -1.08
C PHE A 155 2.56 7.00 -0.83
N ASN A 156 2.90 7.98 -1.68
CA ASN A 156 2.57 9.38 -1.41
C ASN A 156 1.22 9.80 -1.98
N GLU A 157 0.89 9.33 -3.18
CA GLU A 157 -0.20 9.91 -3.99
C GLU A 157 -1.18 8.84 -4.51
N TYR A 158 -0.74 7.60 -4.69
CA TYR A 158 -1.51 6.62 -5.45
C TYR A 158 -1.88 5.39 -4.65
N PHE A 159 -3.04 4.83 -4.99
CA PHE A 159 -3.36 3.43 -4.73
C PHE A 159 -2.69 2.57 -5.80
N ASN A 160 -1.98 1.51 -5.39
CA ASN A 160 -0.99 0.84 -6.23
C ASN A 160 -1.32 -0.62 -6.47
N THR A 161 -0.88 -1.14 -7.62
CA THR A 161 -0.85 -2.58 -7.90
C THR A 161 0.47 -2.96 -8.56
N VAL A 162 1.00 -4.12 -8.18
CA VAL A 162 2.21 -4.72 -8.74
C VAL A 162 1.86 -6.04 -9.40
N TYR A 163 2.29 -6.22 -10.64
CA TYR A 163 2.05 -7.46 -11.37
C TYR A 163 3.34 -8.22 -11.67
N CYS A 164 3.23 -9.54 -11.67
CA CYS A 164 4.31 -10.47 -11.97
C CYS A 164 3.76 -11.67 -12.72
N SER A 165 4.42 -12.10 -13.80
CA SER A 165 4.04 -13.28 -14.56
C SER A 165 5.20 -14.27 -14.73
N HIS A 166 4.84 -15.51 -15.05
CA HIS A 166 5.82 -16.59 -15.26
C HIS A 166 6.85 -16.25 -16.34
N ASP A 167 6.46 -15.56 -17.40
CA ASP A 167 7.33 -15.17 -18.50
C ASP A 167 8.30 -14.01 -18.14
N GLY A 168 8.22 -13.48 -16.93
CA GLY A 168 9.07 -12.39 -16.44
C GLY A 168 8.47 -11.00 -16.65
N THR A 169 7.25 -10.85 -17.15
CA THR A 169 6.63 -9.51 -17.22
C THR A 169 6.38 -8.96 -15.81
N LEU A 170 6.97 -7.80 -15.52
CA LEU A 170 6.82 -7.05 -14.28
C LEU A 170 6.12 -5.73 -14.58
N GLN A 171 5.12 -5.36 -13.77
CA GLN A 171 4.39 -4.11 -13.93
C GLN A 171 4.13 -3.41 -12.60
N VAL A 172 4.06 -2.08 -12.62
CA VAL A 172 3.56 -1.24 -11.52
C VAL A 172 2.54 -0.27 -12.09
N HIS A 173 1.34 -0.28 -11.51
CA HIS A 173 0.23 0.58 -11.90
C HIS A 173 -0.18 1.45 -10.72
N HIS A 174 -0.42 2.72 -11.01
CA HIS A 174 -1.04 3.69 -10.11
C HIS A 174 -2.48 3.89 -10.55
N HIS A 175 -3.43 3.71 -9.64
CA HIS A 175 -4.83 4.06 -9.88
C HIS A 175 -4.92 5.59 -9.89
N LEU A 176 -5.48 6.13 -10.97
CA LEU A 176 -5.73 7.57 -11.08
C LEU A 176 -7.17 7.93 -10.75
N GLU A 177 -8.00 6.98 -10.32
CA GLU A 177 -9.39 7.22 -9.88
C GLU A 177 -10.22 8.04 -10.90
N HIS A 178 -9.95 7.85 -12.19
CA HIS A 178 -10.58 8.59 -13.29
C HIS A 178 -10.28 10.10 -13.31
N HIS A 179 -9.28 10.57 -12.58
CA HIS A 179 -8.84 11.96 -12.65
C HIS A 179 -8.39 12.34 -14.07
N PRO A 180 -8.70 13.56 -14.52
CA PRO A 180 -8.29 14.06 -15.81
C PRO A 180 -6.78 14.32 -15.84
N VAL A 181 -6.20 14.22 -17.04
CA VAL A 181 -4.80 14.52 -17.30
C VAL A 181 -4.74 15.51 -18.44
N SER A 182 -4.41 16.76 -18.11
CA SER A 182 -4.40 17.88 -19.04
C SER A 182 -3.24 17.76 -20.03
N LEU A 183 -3.36 18.41 -21.18
CA LEU A 183 -2.27 18.59 -22.12
C LEU A 183 -1.09 19.30 -21.43
N ASN A 184 0.11 18.74 -21.59
CA ASN A 184 1.37 19.11 -20.96
C ASN A 184 1.45 18.84 -19.44
N GLU A 185 0.42 18.24 -18.85
CA GLU A 185 0.50 17.77 -17.46
C GLU A 185 1.50 16.62 -17.35
N THR A 186 2.25 16.58 -16.25
CA THR A 186 3.21 15.52 -15.97
C THR A 186 2.83 14.77 -14.71
N ILE A 187 2.59 13.47 -14.84
CA ILE A 187 2.34 12.57 -13.71
C ILE A 187 3.65 11.92 -13.31
N CYS A 188 3.87 11.77 -12.00
CA CYS A 188 5.08 11.18 -11.44
C CYS A 188 4.73 9.96 -10.59
N SER A 189 5.41 8.84 -10.82
CA SER A 189 5.20 7.61 -10.06
C SER A 189 5.67 7.75 -8.62
N ASP A 190 5.17 6.90 -7.73
CA ASP A 190 5.91 6.55 -6.51
C ASP A 190 7.24 5.85 -6.89
N TRP A 191 8.20 5.81 -5.96
CA TRP A 191 9.49 5.16 -6.20
C TRP A 191 9.30 3.64 -6.29
N ILE A 192 9.77 3.06 -7.39
CA ILE A 192 9.77 1.61 -7.64
C ILE A 192 11.16 1.07 -7.33
N TYR A 193 11.24 -0.12 -6.76
CA TYR A 193 12.47 -0.78 -6.35
C TYR A 193 12.59 -2.16 -6.98
N ILE A 194 13.83 -2.52 -7.34
CA ILE A 194 14.22 -3.89 -7.61
C ILE A 194 15.53 -4.22 -6.88
N GLY A 195 15.56 -5.33 -6.15
CA GLY A 195 16.72 -5.76 -5.37
C GLY A 195 16.90 -7.27 -5.35
N PHE A 196 18.16 -7.69 -5.16
CA PHE A 196 18.59 -9.08 -5.17
C PHE A 196 19.16 -9.48 -3.81
N TYR A 197 18.74 -10.62 -3.28
CA TYR A 197 19.06 -11.01 -1.91
C TYR A 197 19.55 -12.46 -1.81
N PRO A 198 20.29 -12.81 -0.73
CA PRO A 198 20.62 -14.21 -0.44
C PRO A 198 19.38 -15.08 -0.23
N ASP A 199 18.36 -14.53 0.44
CA ASP A 199 17.02 -15.13 0.59
C ASP A 199 15.97 -14.04 0.79
N ILE A 200 14.70 -14.40 0.58
CA ILE A 200 13.54 -13.51 0.76
C ILE A 200 13.22 -13.26 2.25
N PRO A 201 12.99 -14.28 3.11
CA PRO A 201 12.39 -14.06 4.44
C PRO A 201 13.30 -13.37 5.46
N TYR A 202 14.60 -13.67 5.47
CA TYR A 202 15.53 -13.19 6.49
C TYR A 202 16.38 -12.01 6.02
N HIS A 203 16.66 -11.92 4.72
CA HIS A 203 17.45 -10.82 4.15
C HIS A 203 16.62 -9.86 3.30
N GLY A 204 15.76 -10.37 2.42
CA GLY A 204 14.97 -9.55 1.50
C GLY A 204 13.95 -8.66 2.20
N LEU A 205 12.90 -9.26 2.78
CA LEU A 205 11.76 -8.54 3.35
C LEU A 205 12.16 -7.57 4.48
N PRO A 206 13.04 -7.95 5.44
CA PRO A 206 13.46 -7.02 6.49
C PRO A 206 14.20 -5.80 5.93
N GLN A 207 15.00 -5.98 4.88
CA GLN A 207 15.75 -4.88 4.29
C GLN A 207 14.88 -4.01 3.38
N TYR A 208 13.90 -4.60 2.70
CA TYR A 208 12.88 -3.88 1.97
C TYR A 208 12.04 -2.99 2.89
N ALA A 209 11.61 -3.49 4.04
CA ALA A 209 10.92 -2.68 5.05
C ALA A 209 11.76 -1.48 5.52
N LYS A 210 13.08 -1.66 5.71
CA LYS A 210 13.98 -0.54 6.04
C LYS A 210 14.14 0.45 4.90
N ILE A 211 14.14 -0.01 3.65
CA ILE A 211 14.17 0.86 2.48
C ILE A 211 12.89 1.69 2.41
N ILE A 212 11.71 1.07 2.60
CA ILE A 212 10.43 1.80 2.69
C ILE A 212 10.49 2.84 3.80
N ALA A 213 10.86 2.45 5.03
CA ALA A 213 10.94 3.36 6.17
C ALA A 213 11.85 4.56 5.89
N LYS A 214 13.02 4.33 5.27
CA LYS A 214 13.94 5.40 4.85
C LYS A 214 13.33 6.32 3.80
N ASN A 215 12.63 5.77 2.80
CA ASN A 215 12.08 6.54 1.67
C ASN A 215 10.82 7.32 2.06
N MET A 216 10.03 6.79 2.99
CA MET A 216 8.85 7.45 3.58
C MET A 216 9.20 8.31 4.79
N ASN A 217 10.49 8.51 5.09
CA ASN A 217 10.98 9.27 6.24
C ASN A 217 10.35 8.83 7.58
N VAL A 218 10.07 7.53 7.71
CA VAL A 218 9.51 6.94 8.93
C VAL A 218 10.60 6.89 10.00
N ASN A 219 10.37 7.63 11.09
CA ASN A 219 11.20 7.51 12.28
C ASN A 219 10.78 6.26 13.07
N LEU A 220 11.51 5.17 12.89
CA LEU A 220 11.30 3.93 13.63
C LEU A 220 11.72 4.12 15.09
N THR A 221 10.78 4.59 15.91
CA THR A 221 11.00 4.67 17.36
C THR A 221 10.87 3.26 17.94
N HIS A 222 11.94 2.76 18.55
CA HIS A 222 11.88 1.57 19.40
C HIS A 222 11.08 1.90 20.67
N LYS A 223 9.75 1.84 20.58
CA LYS A 223 8.86 1.88 21.72
C LYS A 223 8.68 0.46 22.23
N VAL A 224 8.70 0.28 23.55
CA VAL A 224 8.26 -0.97 24.17
C VAL A 224 6.79 -1.18 23.78
N PRO A 225 6.42 -2.28 23.10
CA PRO A 225 5.04 -2.54 22.74
C PRO A 225 4.17 -2.52 24.00
N PRO A 226 3.04 -1.79 24.00
CA PRO A 226 2.16 -1.75 25.16
C PRO A 226 1.58 -3.15 25.41
N VAL A 227 1.50 -3.53 26.68
CA VAL A 227 0.77 -4.74 27.10
C VAL A 227 -0.61 -4.31 27.56
N GLY A 228 -1.65 -4.91 26.99
CA GLY A 228 -3.01 -4.49 27.28
C GLY A 228 -4.04 -5.60 27.12
N TYR A 229 -5.20 -5.36 27.71
CA TYR A 229 -6.42 -6.11 27.49
C TYR A 229 -7.27 -5.39 26.43
N CYS A 230 -7.80 -6.13 25.47
CA CYS A 230 -8.72 -5.65 24.44
C CYS A 230 -10.02 -6.46 24.47
N THR A 231 -11.16 -5.79 24.45
CA THR A 231 -12.47 -6.45 24.56
C THR A 231 -12.92 -7.19 23.29
N TRP A 232 -12.35 -6.88 22.13
CA TRP A 232 -12.85 -7.31 20.82
C TRP A 232 -12.87 -8.83 20.62
N TYR A 233 -11.76 -9.50 20.88
CA TYR A 233 -11.55 -10.89 20.46
C TYR A 233 -12.33 -11.93 21.27
N TYR A 234 -13.11 -11.49 22.26
CA TYR A 234 -14.05 -12.35 23.00
C TYR A 234 -15.49 -11.84 22.90
N TYR A 235 -15.70 -10.53 23.10
CA TYR A 235 -17.05 -9.96 23.19
C TYR A 235 -17.55 -9.38 21.85
N TYR A 236 -16.67 -9.12 20.89
CA TYR A 236 -16.98 -8.28 19.73
C TYR A 236 -17.67 -6.98 20.19
N SER A 237 -18.76 -6.58 19.53
CA SER A 237 -19.57 -5.42 19.90
C SER A 237 -20.47 -5.62 21.14
N SER A 238 -20.51 -6.82 21.72
CA SER A 238 -21.38 -7.19 22.85
C SER A 238 -20.77 -6.83 24.21
N ILE A 239 -20.17 -5.63 24.31
CA ILE A 239 -19.58 -5.08 25.53
C ILE A 239 -20.55 -4.15 26.28
N SER A 240 -20.36 -4.02 27.60
CA SER A 240 -21.10 -3.12 28.50
C SER A 240 -20.24 -2.69 29.67
N GLU A 241 -20.66 -1.68 30.44
CA GLU A 241 -20.00 -1.29 31.70
C GLU A 241 -19.78 -2.47 32.65
N ASN A 242 -20.81 -3.30 32.83
CA ASN A 242 -20.72 -4.45 33.71
C ASN A 242 -19.66 -5.46 33.23
N THR A 243 -19.62 -5.72 31.92
CA THR A 243 -18.60 -6.58 31.32
C THR A 243 -17.19 -6.05 31.59
N LEU A 244 -16.98 -4.73 31.45
CA LEU A 244 -15.67 -4.13 31.70
C LEU A 244 -15.28 -4.20 33.18
N ASN A 245 -16.19 -3.89 34.09
CA ASN A 245 -15.92 -3.94 35.53
C ASN A 245 -15.52 -5.36 35.97
N GLN A 246 -16.26 -6.38 35.53
CA GLN A 246 -15.93 -7.78 35.83
C GLN A 246 -14.54 -8.18 35.31
N ASN A 247 -14.19 -7.78 34.09
CA ASN A 247 -12.87 -8.08 33.51
C ASN A 247 -11.75 -7.32 34.24
N ILE A 248 -11.96 -6.06 34.59
CA ILE A 248 -10.97 -5.26 35.33
C ILE A 248 -10.72 -5.88 36.71
N ASP A 249 -11.78 -6.28 37.42
CA ASP A 249 -11.66 -6.95 38.72
C ASP A 249 -10.94 -8.30 38.59
N PHE A 250 -11.25 -9.09 37.56
CA PHE A 250 -10.54 -10.33 37.29
C PHE A 250 -9.05 -10.08 37.01
N ILE A 251 -8.75 -9.06 36.20
CA ILE A 251 -7.37 -8.71 35.85
C ILE A 251 -6.57 -8.33 37.10
N GLN A 252 -7.12 -7.47 37.97
CA GLN A 252 -6.46 -7.05 39.21
C GLN A 252 -6.13 -8.21 40.15
N ASN A 253 -7.01 -9.22 40.22
CA ASN A 253 -6.90 -10.28 41.21
C ASN A 253 -6.21 -11.55 40.70
N HIS A 254 -6.22 -11.79 39.39
CA HIS A 254 -5.87 -13.09 38.81
C HIS A 254 -4.87 -13.05 37.66
N THR A 255 -4.46 -11.87 37.19
CA THR A 255 -3.53 -11.79 36.04
C THR A 255 -2.09 -11.56 36.50
N PRO A 256 -1.16 -12.50 36.25
CA PRO A 256 0.24 -12.37 36.66
C PRO A 256 1.10 -11.54 35.69
N PHE A 257 0.53 -11.11 34.55
CA PHE A 257 1.23 -10.37 33.50
C PHE A 257 1.03 -8.85 33.68
N PRO A 258 2.00 -8.02 33.27
CA PRO A 258 1.97 -6.58 33.50
C PRO A 258 1.02 -5.85 32.54
N ILE A 259 -0.30 -6.03 32.71
CA ILE A 259 -1.30 -5.31 31.92
C ILE A 259 -1.21 -3.80 32.25
N GLN A 260 -0.97 -3.00 31.21
CA GLN A 260 -0.88 -1.54 31.33
C GLN A 260 -2.12 -0.86 30.79
N TYR A 261 -2.71 -1.39 29.72
CA TYR A 261 -3.86 -0.80 29.04
C TYR A 261 -5.13 -1.64 29.22
N ILE A 262 -6.25 -0.97 29.47
CA ILE A 262 -7.60 -1.53 29.31
C ILE A 262 -8.21 -0.84 28.10
N GLN A 263 -8.25 -1.54 26.97
CA GLN A 263 -8.76 -1.02 25.71
C GLN A 263 -10.22 -1.44 25.51
N ILE A 264 -11.09 -0.44 25.44
CA ILE A 264 -12.50 -0.60 25.09
C ILE A 264 -12.59 -0.58 23.56
N ASP A 265 -12.86 -1.73 22.95
CA ASP A 265 -13.00 -1.86 21.50
C ASP A 265 -14.43 -1.48 21.03
N ASP A 266 -14.73 -1.68 19.74
CA ASP A 266 -16.02 -1.40 19.11
C ASP A 266 -17.22 -1.92 19.93
N GLY A 267 -18.29 -1.13 19.98
CA GLY A 267 -19.54 -1.43 20.69
C GLY A 267 -19.85 -0.52 21.88
N TRP A 268 -18.97 0.44 22.21
CA TRP A 268 -19.21 1.46 23.24
C TRP A 268 -20.02 2.65 22.72
N GLN A 269 -19.85 2.98 21.44
CA GLN A 269 -20.44 4.12 20.77
C GLN A 269 -21.89 3.87 20.34
N ILE A 270 -22.64 4.92 20.00
CA ILE A 270 -24.01 4.80 19.45
C ILE A 270 -23.99 4.04 18.12
N CYS A 271 -23.18 4.49 17.17
CA CYS A 271 -22.95 3.88 15.86
C CYS A 271 -21.70 4.50 15.20
N TRP A 272 -21.24 3.98 14.06
CA TRP A 272 -20.08 4.58 13.38
C TRP A 272 -20.44 5.98 12.86
N GLY A 273 -19.63 6.97 13.21
CA GLY A 273 -19.91 8.40 12.98
C GLY A 273 -20.68 9.11 14.10
N GLN A 274 -21.10 8.40 15.15
CA GLN A 274 -21.65 8.98 16.38
C GLN A 274 -20.90 8.43 17.60
N TRP A 275 -19.79 9.10 17.92
CA TRP A 275 -18.79 8.69 18.88
C TRP A 275 -19.13 9.11 20.32
N GLU A 276 -20.39 8.94 20.72
CA GLU A 276 -20.87 9.09 22.09
C GLU A 276 -21.19 7.72 22.71
N PRO A 277 -21.03 7.54 24.04
CA PRO A 277 -21.41 6.29 24.70
C PRO A 277 -22.88 5.95 24.50
N ASN A 278 -23.17 4.70 24.14
CA ASN A 278 -24.53 4.19 24.00
C ASN A 278 -25.16 3.84 25.36
N SER A 279 -26.39 3.32 25.32
CA SER A 279 -27.16 2.97 26.52
C SER A 279 -26.54 1.88 27.40
N LYS A 280 -25.56 1.11 26.90
CA LYS A 280 -24.80 0.12 27.70
C LYS A 280 -23.70 0.77 28.55
N PHE A 281 -23.47 2.07 28.38
CA PHE A 281 -22.40 2.86 28.99
C PHE A 281 -22.91 4.18 29.58
N THR A 282 -23.87 4.10 30.51
CA THR A 282 -24.53 5.26 31.13
C THR A 282 -23.64 6.09 32.06
N HIS A 283 -22.59 5.48 32.62
CA HIS A 283 -21.59 6.07 33.51
C HIS A 283 -20.19 6.04 32.89
N PHE A 284 -20.08 6.14 31.56
CA PHE A 284 -18.82 5.95 30.83
C PHE A 284 -17.63 6.77 31.38
N LYS A 285 -17.87 8.03 31.75
CA LYS A 285 -16.83 8.88 32.36
C LYS A 285 -16.32 8.30 33.68
N GLN A 286 -17.21 7.77 34.52
CA GLN A 286 -16.84 7.13 35.77
C GLN A 286 -16.04 5.85 35.53
N LEU A 287 -16.48 4.99 34.60
CA LEU A 287 -15.75 3.79 34.20
C LEU A 287 -14.31 4.10 33.78
N VAL A 288 -14.11 5.15 32.97
CA VAL A 288 -12.77 5.61 32.57
C VAL A 288 -11.95 6.10 33.76
N GLN A 289 -12.55 6.75 34.76
CA GLN A 289 -11.85 7.14 35.98
C GLN A 289 -11.51 5.94 36.86
N GLU A 290 -12.35 4.91 36.91
CA GLU A 290 -12.09 3.66 37.64
C GLU A 290 -10.93 2.89 37.02
N ILE A 291 -10.84 2.83 35.68
CA ILE A 291 -9.67 2.26 35.00
C ILE A 291 -8.38 2.96 35.44
N LYS A 292 -8.40 4.30 35.49
CA LYS A 292 -7.24 5.10 35.91
C LYS A 292 -6.91 4.92 37.40
N SER A 293 -7.91 4.93 38.28
CA SER A 293 -7.71 4.79 39.73
C SER A 293 -7.13 3.43 40.11
N LYS A 294 -7.42 2.40 39.30
CA LYS A 294 -6.87 1.06 39.41
C LYS A 294 -5.45 0.90 38.82
N GLY A 295 -4.85 1.99 38.35
CA GLY A 295 -3.47 2.03 37.84
C GLY A 295 -3.30 1.71 36.36
N TYR A 296 -4.40 1.55 35.61
CA TYR A 296 -4.37 1.24 34.18
C TYR A 296 -4.52 2.49 33.31
N LYS A 297 -4.06 2.39 32.06
CA LYS A 297 -4.27 3.38 31.01
C LYS A 297 -5.50 3.01 30.18
N PRO A 298 -6.54 3.86 30.11
CA PRO A 298 -7.68 3.59 29.24
C PRO A 298 -7.28 3.74 27.77
N GLY A 299 -7.66 2.77 26.95
CA GLY A 299 -7.64 2.83 25.50
C GLY A 299 -9.07 2.81 24.96
N LEU A 300 -9.32 3.47 23.84
CA LEU A 300 -10.65 3.54 23.23
C LEU A 300 -10.51 3.42 21.72
N TRP A 301 -11.31 2.54 21.12
CA TRP A 301 -11.33 2.29 19.69
C TRP A 301 -12.24 3.29 18.96
N PHE A 302 -11.81 3.68 17.76
CA PHE A 302 -12.56 4.51 16.82
C PHE A 302 -12.24 4.08 15.37
N ALA A 303 -13.22 4.19 14.48
CA ALA A 303 -13.04 4.18 13.03
C ALA A 303 -13.33 5.58 12.48
N PRO A 304 -12.42 6.57 12.63
CA PRO A 304 -12.74 7.99 12.49
C PRO A 304 -13.26 8.41 11.10
N PHE A 305 -12.95 7.65 10.05
CA PHE A 305 -13.43 7.88 8.68
C PHE A 305 -14.52 6.90 8.24
N GLY A 306 -14.91 5.95 9.10
CA GLY A 306 -16.04 5.05 8.88
C GLY A 306 -17.33 5.65 9.45
N VAL A 307 -18.40 5.60 8.67
CA VAL A 307 -19.70 6.15 9.08
C VAL A 307 -20.83 5.22 8.64
N ASP A 308 -21.76 4.96 9.55
CA ASP A 308 -22.99 4.22 9.22
C ASP A 308 -23.95 5.11 8.42
N LYS A 309 -24.53 4.55 7.35
CA LYS A 309 -25.53 5.23 6.50
C LYS A 309 -26.77 5.75 7.26
N ASN A 310 -27.05 5.17 8.43
CA ASN A 310 -28.18 5.53 9.27
C ASN A 310 -27.79 6.50 10.40
N SER A 311 -26.52 6.89 10.51
CA SER A 311 -26.05 7.82 11.53
C SER A 311 -26.60 9.23 11.30
N TYR A 312 -26.70 10.00 12.39
CA TYR A 312 -27.02 11.42 12.33
C TYR A 312 -26.08 12.18 11.39
N LEU A 313 -24.77 11.88 11.48
CA LEU A 313 -23.72 12.51 10.68
C LEU A 313 -23.99 12.30 9.18
N PHE A 314 -24.24 11.06 8.76
CA PHE A 314 -24.52 10.77 7.35
C PHE A 314 -25.79 11.49 6.85
N GLN A 315 -26.85 11.53 7.66
CA GLN A 315 -28.12 12.12 7.26
C GLN A 315 -28.07 13.66 7.13
N HIS A 316 -27.24 14.33 7.94
CA HIS A 316 -27.22 15.80 8.05
C HIS A 316 -25.98 16.46 7.44
N HIS A 317 -24.91 15.71 7.19
CA HIS A 317 -23.63 16.21 6.70
C HIS A 317 -23.12 15.42 5.47
N LYS A 318 -24.01 15.17 4.49
CA LYS A 318 -23.65 14.49 3.24
C LYS A 318 -22.54 15.18 2.46
N ASP A 319 -22.39 16.49 2.65
CA ASP A 319 -21.34 17.32 2.07
C ASP A 319 -19.93 17.02 2.62
N TRP A 320 -19.82 16.29 3.75
CA TRP A 320 -18.52 15.88 4.31
C TRP A 320 -17.94 14.62 3.65
N PHE A 321 -18.73 13.91 2.85
CA PHE A 321 -18.33 12.63 2.28
C PHE A 321 -17.61 12.82 0.94
N VAL A 322 -16.67 11.91 0.67
CA VAL A 322 -16.02 11.81 -0.64
C VAL A 322 -17.08 11.52 -1.69
N LYS A 323 -17.03 12.29 -2.78
CA LYS A 323 -17.94 12.14 -3.92
C LYS A 323 -17.28 11.36 -5.04
N GLN A 324 -18.09 10.77 -5.91
CA GLN A 324 -17.65 10.28 -7.21
C GLN A 324 -17.03 11.42 -8.01
N TRP A 325 -16.07 11.10 -8.88
CA TRP A 325 -15.49 12.10 -9.77
C TRP A 325 -16.50 12.58 -10.84
N GLU A 326 -17.27 11.65 -11.40
CA GLU A 326 -18.19 11.91 -12.52
C GLU A 326 -19.59 12.37 -12.08
N SER A 327 -19.91 12.31 -10.77
CA SER A 327 -21.23 12.67 -10.23
C SER A 327 -21.13 13.26 -8.82
N ASP A 328 -22.18 13.97 -8.38
CA ASP A 328 -22.29 14.46 -7.01
C ASP A 328 -22.67 13.37 -5.98
N GLU A 329 -22.72 12.10 -6.41
CA GLU A 329 -23.05 10.97 -5.54
C GLU A 329 -21.91 10.65 -4.59
N ILE A 330 -22.25 10.18 -3.39
CA ILE A 330 -21.24 9.81 -2.39
C ILE A 330 -20.59 8.48 -2.82
N TYR A 331 -19.27 8.43 -2.71
CA TYR A 331 -18.48 7.25 -3.03
C TYR A 331 -18.67 6.14 -1.99
N GLY A 332 -18.82 4.89 -2.45
CA GLY A 332 -18.80 3.69 -1.60
C GLY A 332 -20.06 3.39 -0.78
N ILE A 333 -21.24 3.86 -1.23
CA ILE A 333 -22.57 3.60 -0.61
C ILE A 333 -23.30 2.43 -1.24
#